data_AF-A0A8X8XY42-F1
#
_entry.id   AF-A0A8X8XY42-F1
#
_cell.length_a   1.000
_cell.length_b   1.000
_cell.length_c   1.000
_cell.angle_alpha   90.00
_cell.angle_beta   90.00
_cell.angle_gamma   90.00
#
_symmetry.space_group_name_H-M   'P 1'
#
loop_
_entity.id
_entity.type
_entity.pdbx_description
1 polymer ?
#
loop_
_entity_poly.entity_id
_entity_poly.type
_entity_poly.pdbx_seq_one_letter_code
_entity_poly.pdbx_strand_id
1 'polypeptide(L)'
;MGRVIRAQRKGAGSVFKSHTHHRKGPARFRSLDFGERNGYLKGVVTEIIHDPGRGAPLARVTFRHPFRFQHQKELFVAAEGMYTGQFVYCGKKANLVVGNVLPLRSVPEGAVICNVEHHVGDRGVFARASGDYAIVISHNPDNGTSSKLLASILDIVVIAFDGVFDAQEKPRKIVNLTSYIFGCRIKLPSGAKKIVPSGCRAMIGQVAGGGRTEKPMLKAGNAYHKFRVKRNSWPKVRGVAMNPVEHPHGGGNHQHIGHASTVRRDAPPGQKVGLIAARRTGRLRGQAAATAAKADKA
;
A
#
# COMPACT_ATOMS: atom_id res chain seq x y z
N MET A 1 -31.93 -16.89 18.93
CA MET A 1 -31.24 -15.64 18.54
C MET A 1 -29.73 -15.82 18.72
N GLY A 2 -28.91 -15.52 17.71
CA GLY A 2 -27.44 -15.63 17.79
C GLY A 2 -26.76 -14.36 18.35
N ARG A 3 -25.48 -14.45 18.75
CA ARG A 3 -24.65 -13.30 19.14
C ARG A 3 -23.85 -12.75 17.94
N VAL A 4 -23.47 -11.48 18.04
CA VAL A 4 -22.62 -10.81 17.04
C VAL A 4 -21.20 -11.35 17.10
N ILE A 5 -20.70 -11.87 15.97
CA ILE A 5 -19.40 -12.53 15.92
C ILE A 5 -18.25 -11.53 16.03
N ARG A 6 -17.08 -11.98 16.49
CA ARG A 6 -15.85 -11.15 16.59
C ARG A 6 -15.50 -10.44 15.28
N ALA A 7 -15.75 -11.06 14.11
CA ALA A 7 -15.46 -10.45 12.82
C ALA A 7 -16.29 -9.18 12.57
N GLN A 8 -17.58 -9.19 12.92
CA GLN A 8 -18.47 -8.04 12.81
C GLN A 8 -18.09 -6.94 13.81
N ARG A 9 -17.81 -7.31 15.07
CA ARG A 9 -17.46 -6.36 16.14
C ARG A 9 -16.24 -5.49 15.84
N LYS A 10 -15.32 -5.95 14.97
CA LYS A 10 -14.13 -5.18 14.56
C LYS A 10 -14.46 -3.92 13.77
N GLY A 11 -15.60 -3.89 13.06
CA GLY A 11 -16.02 -2.72 12.26
C GLY A 11 -16.51 -1.55 13.10
N ALA A 12 -17.12 -1.83 14.26
CA ALA A 12 -17.70 -0.80 15.13
C ALA A 12 -16.68 0.12 15.81
N GLY A 13 -15.38 -0.22 15.78
CA GLY A 13 -14.34 0.65 16.33
C GLY A 13 -14.42 0.87 17.85
N SER A 14 -14.85 -0.12 18.62
CA SER A 14 -14.77 -0.08 20.10
C SER A 14 -13.37 -0.52 20.56
N VAL A 15 -13.27 -1.65 21.26
CA VAL A 15 -12.01 -2.25 21.74
C VAL A 15 -11.03 -2.62 20.62
N PHE A 16 -11.46 -2.58 19.36
CA PHE A 16 -10.68 -2.91 18.17
C PHE A 16 -10.05 -1.69 17.48
N LYS A 17 -10.20 -0.49 18.04
CA LYS A 17 -9.46 0.71 17.60
C LYS A 17 -7.95 0.48 17.68
N SER A 18 -7.22 1.16 16.80
CA SER A 18 -5.76 1.15 16.83
C SER A 18 -5.25 1.93 18.04
N HIS A 19 -4.25 1.40 18.75
CA HIS A 19 -3.50 2.18 19.73
C HIS A 19 -2.62 3.21 19.00
N THR A 20 -2.98 4.49 19.11
CA THR A 20 -2.32 5.60 18.39
C THR A 20 -1.49 6.51 19.28
N HIS A 21 -1.61 6.41 20.61
CA HIS A 21 -0.99 7.35 21.56
C HIS A 21 0.52 7.56 21.36
N HIS A 22 1.28 6.49 21.09
CA HIS A 22 2.73 6.59 20.89
C HIS A 22 3.17 6.70 19.42
N ARG A 23 2.22 6.82 18.48
CA ARG A 23 2.54 6.97 17.05
C ARG A 23 3.17 8.33 16.81
N LYS A 24 4.26 8.36 16.06
CA LYS A 24 5.02 9.58 15.76
C LYS A 24 4.34 10.46 14.71
N GLY A 25 3.53 9.84 13.84
CA GLY A 25 2.73 10.55 12.85
C GLY A 25 2.54 9.74 11.56
N PRO A 26 1.78 10.30 10.60
CA PRO A 26 1.63 9.69 9.29
C PRO A 26 2.93 9.83 8.51
N ALA A 27 3.52 8.70 8.12
CA ALA A 27 4.60 8.72 7.14
C ALA A 27 4.03 9.02 5.76
N ARG A 28 4.53 10.04 5.08
CA ARG A 28 4.02 10.51 3.77
C ARG A 28 5.07 11.40 3.12
N PHE A 29 5.09 11.46 1.78
CA PHE A 29 5.87 12.47 1.09
C PHE A 29 5.41 13.88 1.48
N ARG A 30 6.17 14.91 1.12
CA ARG A 30 5.72 16.29 1.23
C ARG A 30 4.51 16.55 0.32
N SER A 31 3.81 17.66 0.55
CA SER A 31 2.83 18.17 -0.41
C SER A 31 3.50 18.45 -1.76
N LEU A 32 2.89 18.01 -2.85
CA LEU A 32 3.41 18.27 -4.19
C LEU A 32 3.29 19.76 -4.53
N ASP A 33 4.41 20.48 -4.46
CA ASP A 33 4.51 21.92 -4.70
C ASP A 33 5.15 22.23 -6.07
N PHE A 34 5.20 23.52 -6.44
CA PHE A 34 5.78 23.97 -7.71
C PHE A 34 7.27 23.57 -7.84
N GLY A 35 8.02 23.63 -6.74
CA GLY A 35 9.43 23.30 -6.74
C GLY A 35 9.69 21.83 -7.03
N GLU A 36 8.85 20.91 -6.52
CA GLU A 36 8.96 19.48 -6.81
C GLU A 36 8.51 19.12 -8.23
N ARG A 37 7.50 19.82 -8.77
CA ARG A 37 6.99 19.59 -10.14
C ARG A 37 8.00 20.00 -11.23
N ASN A 38 8.69 21.13 -11.03
CA ASN A 38 9.55 21.73 -12.06
C ASN A 38 11.05 21.63 -11.77
N GLY A 39 11.43 21.48 -10.51
CA GLY A 39 12.82 21.43 -10.05
C GLY A 39 13.06 20.29 -9.07
N TYR A 40 13.76 20.63 -7.99
CA TYR A 40 13.94 19.75 -6.83
C TYR A 40 13.96 20.58 -5.55
N LEU A 41 13.54 20.00 -4.44
CA LEU A 41 13.75 20.52 -3.10
C LEU A 41 14.77 19.67 -2.36
N LYS A 42 15.67 20.34 -1.65
CA LYS A 42 16.64 19.72 -0.76
C LYS A 42 16.07 19.65 0.65
N GLY A 43 16.06 18.45 1.22
CA GLY A 43 15.79 18.21 2.64
C GLY A 43 16.99 17.55 3.31
N VAL A 44 17.11 17.67 4.62
CA VAL A 44 18.11 16.98 5.42
C VAL A 44 17.44 15.96 6.34
N VAL A 45 17.95 14.73 6.37
CA VAL A 45 17.52 13.70 7.31
C VAL A 45 18.04 14.09 8.69
N THR A 46 17.15 14.55 9.56
CA THR A 46 17.54 14.96 10.92
C THR A 46 17.73 13.78 11.86
N GLU A 47 16.86 12.78 11.75
CA GLU A 47 16.89 11.57 12.59
C GLU A 47 16.18 10.42 11.88
N ILE A 48 16.59 9.20 12.20
CA ILE A 48 15.90 7.96 11.84
C ILE A 48 15.30 7.40 13.12
N ILE A 49 13.98 7.28 13.16
CA ILE A 49 13.22 6.99 14.37
C ILE A 49 12.35 5.74 14.21
N HIS A 50 12.15 5.03 15.31
CA HIS A 50 11.17 3.95 15.38
C HIS A 50 9.76 4.53 15.66
N ASP A 51 8.79 4.24 14.80
CA ASP A 51 7.38 4.48 15.06
C ASP A 51 6.73 3.20 15.64
N PRO A 52 6.27 3.21 16.91
CA PRO A 52 5.69 2.04 17.56
C PRO A 52 4.60 1.40 16.70
N GLY A 53 4.75 0.12 16.39
CA GLY A 53 3.79 -0.63 15.58
C GLY A 53 3.98 -0.49 14.07
N ARG A 54 5.06 0.13 13.60
CA ARG A 54 5.67 -0.13 12.29
C ARG A 54 6.84 -1.11 12.43
N GLY A 55 7.11 -1.85 11.35
CA GLY A 55 8.38 -2.59 11.21
C GLY A 55 9.45 -1.70 10.60
N ALA A 56 9.08 -0.90 9.60
CA ALA A 56 9.96 0.04 8.93
C ALA A 56 10.25 1.26 9.81
N PRO A 57 11.51 1.71 9.88
CA PRO A 57 11.85 2.99 10.52
C PRO A 57 11.33 4.17 9.69
N LEU A 58 11.17 5.31 10.35
CA LEU A 58 10.82 6.58 9.70
C LEU A 58 12.03 7.51 9.68
N ALA A 59 12.17 8.26 8.59
CA ALA A 59 13.15 9.33 8.48
C ALA A 59 12.44 10.67 8.71
N ARG A 60 12.88 11.46 9.70
CA ARG A 60 12.42 12.83 9.88
C ARG A 60 13.25 13.74 8.98
N VAL A 61 12.65 14.18 7.88
CA VAL A 61 13.32 15.03 6.88
C VAL A 61 12.87 16.47 7.09
N THR A 62 13.83 17.38 7.26
CA THR A 62 13.57 18.81 7.40
C THR A 62 13.84 19.50 6.08
N PHE A 63 12.83 20.20 5.58
CA PHE A 63 12.90 21.01 4.37
C PHE A 63 12.76 22.48 4.72
N ARG A 64 13.32 23.37 3.89
CA ARG A 64 13.01 24.80 3.96
C ARG A 64 11.67 25.05 3.27
N HIS A 65 10.80 25.84 3.90
CA HIS A 65 9.53 26.23 3.29
C HIS A 65 9.81 27.14 2.07
N PRO A 66 9.15 26.94 0.91
CA PRO A 66 9.44 27.70 -0.30
C PRO A 66 9.08 29.20 -0.17
N PHE A 67 7.96 29.50 0.47
CA PHE A 67 7.42 30.88 0.55
C PHE A 67 7.58 31.58 1.92
N ARG A 68 8.07 30.90 2.95
CA ARG A 68 8.09 31.41 4.32
C ARG A 68 9.43 31.09 4.97
N PHE A 69 9.87 31.92 5.91
CA PHE A 69 11.06 31.65 6.72
C PHE A 69 10.75 30.64 7.83
N GLN A 70 10.46 29.40 7.44
CA GLN A 70 10.15 28.31 8.35
C GLN A 70 10.72 26.99 7.82
N HIS A 71 11.06 26.08 8.74
CA HIS A 71 11.40 24.70 8.42
C HIS A 71 10.16 23.80 8.47
N GLN A 72 9.92 23.04 7.41
CA GLN A 72 8.88 22.01 7.34
C GLN A 72 9.50 20.66 7.69
N LYS A 73 9.03 20.06 8.79
CA LYS A 73 9.43 18.70 9.21
C LYS A 73 8.43 17.70 8.67
N GLU A 74 8.89 16.76 7.86
CA GLU A 74 8.08 15.69 7.29
C GLU A 74 8.61 14.32 7.72
N LEU A 75 7.70 13.35 7.87
CA LEU A 75 8.04 11.98 8.24
C LEU A 75 7.96 11.11 7.00
N PHE A 76 9.11 10.66 6.50
CA PHE A 76 9.18 9.73 5.38
C PHE A 76 9.31 8.29 5.88
N VAL A 77 8.91 7.34 5.05
CA VAL A 77 9.38 5.96 5.22
C VAL A 77 10.87 5.96 4.89
N ALA A 78 11.71 5.36 5.73
CA ALA A 78 13.13 5.30 5.46
C ALA A 78 13.43 4.23 4.40
N ALA A 79 14.17 4.60 3.37
CA ALA A 79 14.81 3.64 2.48
C ALA A 79 16.04 3.02 3.17
N GLU A 80 16.37 1.79 2.81
CA GLU A 80 17.59 1.14 3.26
C GLU A 80 18.83 1.94 2.83
N GLY A 81 19.80 2.06 3.73
CA GLY A 81 20.99 2.89 3.49
C GLY A 81 20.81 4.39 3.75
N MET A 82 19.61 4.87 4.10
CA MET A 82 19.47 6.26 4.56
C MET A 82 20.19 6.47 5.90
N TYR A 83 20.83 7.63 6.06
CA TYR A 83 21.56 7.99 7.29
C TYR A 83 21.25 9.43 7.75
N THR A 84 21.52 9.72 9.03
CA THR A 84 21.33 11.06 9.61
C THR A 84 22.34 12.05 9.05
N GLY A 85 21.88 13.23 8.66
CA GLY A 85 22.67 14.24 7.95
C GLY A 85 22.64 14.09 6.43
N GLN A 86 22.11 13.00 5.88
CA GLN A 86 21.97 12.82 4.45
C GLN A 86 21.06 13.88 3.83
N PHE A 87 21.43 14.38 2.65
CA PHE A 87 20.55 15.19 1.83
C PHE A 87 19.62 14.33 0.98
N VAL A 88 18.33 14.61 1.07
CA VAL A 88 17.28 14.00 0.26
C VAL A 88 16.78 15.04 -0.73
N TYR A 89 16.77 14.68 -2.00
CA TYR A 89 16.28 15.52 -3.08
C TYR A 89 14.92 15.01 -3.55
N CYS A 90 13.92 15.89 -3.57
CA CYS A 90 12.56 15.57 -4.01
C CYS A 90 12.21 16.44 -5.23
N GLY A 91 11.96 15.82 -6.38
CA GLY A 91 11.39 16.50 -7.55
C GLY A 91 11.82 15.94 -8.89
N LYS A 92 11.31 16.54 -9.98
CA LYS A 92 11.56 16.13 -11.36
C LYS A 92 13.04 16.13 -11.74
N LYS A 93 13.81 17.09 -11.24
CA LYS A 93 15.24 17.27 -11.56
C LYS A 93 16.18 16.68 -10.49
N ALA A 94 15.65 15.88 -9.56
CA ALA A 94 16.50 15.22 -8.56
C ALA A 94 17.33 14.10 -9.21
N ASN A 95 18.51 13.83 -8.65
CA ASN A 95 19.37 12.74 -9.13
C ASN A 95 18.84 11.38 -8.67
N LEU A 96 19.12 10.33 -9.43
CA LEU A 96 18.73 8.95 -9.12
C LEU A 96 19.65 8.36 -8.02
N VAL A 97 19.40 8.72 -6.77
CA VAL A 97 20.15 8.24 -5.59
C VAL A 97 19.16 7.69 -4.56
N VAL A 98 19.57 6.68 -3.80
CA VAL A 98 18.75 6.06 -2.75
C VAL A 98 18.26 7.10 -1.75
N GLY A 99 16.96 7.07 -1.44
CA GLY A 99 16.28 8.02 -0.57
C GLY A 99 15.72 9.25 -1.29
N ASN A 100 16.17 9.57 -2.51
CA ASN A 100 15.58 10.65 -3.31
C ASN A 100 14.19 10.28 -3.80
N VAL A 101 13.36 11.30 -4.03
CA VAL A 101 11.98 11.16 -4.49
C VAL A 101 11.85 11.77 -5.88
N LEU A 102 11.49 10.95 -6.85
CA LEU A 102 11.37 11.33 -8.26
C LEU A 102 10.00 10.94 -8.80
N PRO A 103 9.48 11.61 -9.84
CA PRO A 103 8.35 11.09 -10.60
C PRO A 103 8.76 9.83 -11.36
N LEU A 104 7.84 8.88 -11.50
CA LEU A 104 8.10 7.57 -12.13
C LEU A 104 8.68 7.72 -13.54
N ARG A 105 8.23 8.70 -14.33
CA ARG A 105 8.75 8.97 -15.69
C ARG A 105 10.26 9.18 -15.79
N SER A 106 10.90 9.63 -14.71
CA SER A 106 12.35 9.89 -14.67
C SER A 106 13.15 8.74 -14.05
N VAL A 107 12.47 7.70 -13.57
CA VAL A 107 13.11 6.53 -12.98
C VAL A 107 13.34 5.50 -14.08
N PRO A 108 14.55 4.95 -14.27
CA PRO A 108 14.78 3.95 -15.30
C PRO A 108 14.02 2.65 -15.02
N GLU A 109 13.77 1.89 -16.08
CA GLU A 109 13.19 0.55 -15.98
C GLU A 109 14.14 -0.38 -15.21
N GLY A 110 13.59 -1.35 -14.49
CA GLY A 110 14.32 -2.22 -13.58
C GLY A 110 14.68 -1.59 -12.23
N ALA A 111 14.50 -0.27 -12.06
CA ALA A 111 14.81 0.38 -10.79
C ALA A 111 13.92 -0.10 -9.65
N VAL A 112 14.55 -0.24 -8.48
CA VAL A 112 13.89 -0.58 -7.21
C VAL A 112 13.41 0.71 -6.55
N ILE A 113 12.12 0.76 -6.25
CA ILE A 113 11.46 1.93 -5.67
C ILE A 113 10.57 1.55 -4.48
N CYS A 114 10.31 2.51 -3.59
CA CYS A 114 9.42 2.36 -2.45
C CYS A 114 8.52 3.58 -2.26
N ASN A 115 7.50 3.42 -1.40
CA ASN A 115 6.52 4.44 -1.06
C ASN A 115 5.84 5.09 -2.30
N VAL A 116 5.53 4.29 -3.32
CA VAL A 116 5.01 4.77 -4.61
C VAL A 116 3.60 5.32 -4.48
N GLU A 117 3.31 6.44 -5.14
CA GLU A 117 1.96 7.00 -5.23
C GLU A 117 1.05 6.14 -6.13
N HIS A 118 -0.24 6.06 -5.81
CA HIS A 118 -1.26 5.48 -6.70
C HIS A 118 -1.84 6.54 -7.64
N HIS A 119 -2.08 7.73 -7.11
CA HIS A 119 -2.43 8.93 -7.86
C HIS A 119 -1.46 10.04 -7.52
N VAL A 120 -1.19 10.91 -8.50
CA VAL A 120 -0.24 12.01 -8.35
C VAL A 120 -0.63 12.88 -7.15
N GLY A 121 0.27 12.98 -6.17
CA GLY A 121 0.07 13.81 -4.97
C GLY A 121 -0.65 13.12 -3.81
N ASP A 122 -0.92 11.81 -3.86
CA ASP A 122 -1.48 11.07 -2.71
C ASP A 122 -0.47 10.82 -1.57
N ARG A 123 0.78 11.27 -1.75
CA ARG A 123 1.87 11.27 -0.77
C ARG A 123 2.36 9.88 -0.35
N GLY A 124 2.11 8.85 -1.17
CA GLY A 124 2.73 7.53 -1.09
C GLY A 124 1.83 6.45 -0.48
N VAL A 125 1.57 5.41 -1.26
CA VAL A 125 0.57 4.35 -0.97
C VAL A 125 1.16 2.95 -1.03
N PHE A 126 1.91 2.62 -2.08
CA PHE A 126 2.44 1.26 -2.32
C PHE A 126 3.86 1.06 -1.78
N ALA A 127 4.23 -0.20 -1.54
CA ALA A 127 5.57 -0.62 -1.08
C ALA A 127 6.06 0.17 0.15
N ARG A 128 5.37 -0.02 1.28
CA ARG A 128 5.59 0.75 2.52
C ARG A 128 5.92 -0.12 3.74
N ALA A 129 5.72 -1.44 3.66
CA ALA A 129 6.11 -2.31 4.76
C ALA A 129 7.62 -2.50 4.76
N SER A 130 8.18 -2.90 5.90
CA SER A 130 9.61 -3.14 6.06
C SER A 130 10.10 -4.22 5.10
N GLY A 131 11.12 -3.92 4.29
CA GLY A 131 11.65 -4.81 3.26
C GLY A 131 10.87 -4.82 1.94
N ASP A 132 9.72 -4.15 1.86
CA ASP A 132 8.97 -4.08 0.62
C ASP A 132 9.69 -3.18 -0.40
N TYR A 133 9.53 -3.53 -1.67
CA TYR A 133 9.88 -2.68 -2.80
C TYR A 133 8.93 -2.94 -3.96
N ALA A 134 8.90 -2.01 -4.89
CA ALA A 134 8.28 -2.15 -6.19
C ALA A 134 9.37 -2.02 -7.26
N ILE A 135 9.12 -2.60 -8.43
CA ILE A 135 10.04 -2.53 -9.56
C ILE A 135 9.36 -1.79 -10.70
N VAL A 136 10.05 -0.82 -11.28
CA VAL A 136 9.61 -0.19 -12.53
C VAL A 136 9.80 -1.20 -13.66
N ILE A 137 8.71 -1.62 -14.31
CA ILE A 137 8.78 -2.61 -15.40
C ILE A 137 8.98 -1.91 -16.73
N SER A 138 8.09 -0.98 -17.05
CA SER A 138 8.09 -0.32 -18.35
C SER A 138 7.46 1.06 -18.27
N HIS A 139 7.97 1.98 -19.08
CA HIS A 139 7.32 3.25 -19.37
C HIS A 139 6.61 3.16 -20.71
N ASN A 140 5.35 3.58 -20.77
CA ASN A 140 4.77 3.88 -22.08
C ASN A 140 5.33 5.25 -22.52
N PRO A 141 6.11 5.31 -23.62
CA PRO A 141 6.65 6.58 -24.10
C PRO A 141 5.52 7.48 -24.60
N ASP A 142 5.61 8.77 -24.24
CA ASP A 142 4.75 9.82 -24.76
C ASP A 142 5.12 10.09 -26.23
N ASN A 143 4.73 9.22 -27.16
CA ASN A 143 4.79 9.58 -28.56
C ASN A 143 3.73 10.66 -28.77
N GLY A 144 4.13 11.91 -28.99
CA GLY A 144 3.24 13.06 -29.25
C GLY A 144 2.28 12.88 -30.43
N THR A 145 2.40 11.77 -31.17
CA THR A 145 1.44 11.25 -32.17
C THR A 145 0.17 10.68 -31.52
N SER A 146 0.31 10.01 -30.36
CA SER A 146 -0.81 9.41 -29.62
C SER A 146 -1.70 10.47 -28.98
N SER A 147 -1.17 11.59 -28.48
CA SER A 147 -1.99 12.68 -27.93
C SER A 147 -2.90 13.35 -28.95
N LYS A 148 -2.50 13.41 -30.23
CA LYS A 148 -3.32 13.97 -31.32
C LYS A 148 -4.40 12.98 -31.78
N LEU A 149 -4.06 11.70 -31.90
CA LEU A 149 -5.01 10.61 -32.18
C LEU A 149 -5.99 10.37 -31.02
N LEU A 150 -5.58 10.65 -29.79
CA LEU A 150 -6.42 10.49 -28.60
C LEU A 150 -7.28 11.71 -28.33
N ALA A 151 -6.86 12.91 -28.71
CA ALA A 151 -7.75 14.06 -28.77
C ALA A 151 -8.89 13.79 -29.77
N SER A 152 -8.59 13.29 -30.97
CA SER A 152 -9.63 12.91 -31.93
C SER A 152 -10.49 11.72 -31.49
N ILE A 153 -9.93 10.72 -30.80
CA ILE A 153 -10.72 9.60 -30.24
C ILE A 153 -11.54 10.03 -29.02
N LEU A 154 -11.03 10.90 -28.14
CA LEU A 154 -11.83 11.46 -27.03
C LEU A 154 -12.92 12.39 -27.56
N ASP A 155 -12.68 13.18 -28.60
CA ASP A 155 -13.70 14.00 -29.24
C ASP A 155 -14.80 13.10 -29.85
N ILE A 156 -14.43 12.01 -30.54
CA ILE A 156 -15.40 11.02 -31.06
C ILE A 156 -16.17 10.31 -29.92
N VAL A 157 -15.51 9.94 -28.82
CA VAL A 157 -16.15 9.26 -27.69
C VAL A 157 -17.02 10.22 -26.88
N VAL A 158 -16.64 11.50 -26.74
CA VAL A 158 -17.48 12.52 -26.09
C VAL A 158 -18.73 12.80 -26.94
N ILE A 159 -18.59 12.92 -28.27
CA ILE A 159 -19.71 13.10 -29.20
C ILE A 159 -20.64 11.86 -29.23
N ALA A 160 -20.09 10.64 -29.15
CA ALA A 160 -20.88 9.39 -29.18
C ALA A 160 -21.64 9.09 -27.87
N PHE A 161 -21.30 9.74 -26.76
CA PHE A 161 -21.90 9.47 -25.44
C PHE A 161 -22.75 10.61 -24.87
N ASP A 162 -22.99 11.68 -25.63
CA ASP A 162 -23.83 12.81 -25.19
C ASP A 162 -25.33 12.47 -25.02
N GLY A 163 -25.73 11.22 -25.25
CA GLY A 163 -27.08 10.72 -24.95
C GLY A 163 -27.20 9.72 -23.78
N VAL A 164 -26.09 9.28 -23.15
CA VAL A 164 -26.14 8.03 -22.33
C VAL A 164 -25.56 8.17 -20.91
N PHE A 165 -24.79 9.22 -20.58
CA PHE A 165 -24.15 9.31 -19.25
C PHE A 165 -24.52 10.55 -18.44
N ASP A 166 -24.94 10.28 -17.20
CA ASP A 166 -25.22 11.25 -16.15
C ASP A 166 -23.98 12.11 -15.82
N ALA A 167 -24.16 13.41 -15.64
CA ALA A 167 -23.09 14.43 -15.56
C ALA A 167 -22.13 14.22 -14.37
N GLN A 168 -22.55 13.46 -13.35
CA GLN A 168 -21.79 13.17 -12.14
C GLN A 168 -20.77 12.03 -12.30
N GLU A 169 -20.92 11.14 -13.30
CA GLU A 169 -19.97 10.03 -13.55
C GLU A 169 -18.87 10.34 -14.58
N LYS A 170 -19.10 11.34 -15.45
CA LYS A 170 -18.16 11.79 -16.51
C LYS A 170 -16.72 12.02 -16.00
N PRO A 171 -16.44 12.68 -14.86
CA PRO A 171 -15.04 12.98 -14.51
C PRO A 171 -14.24 11.75 -14.08
N ARG A 172 -14.82 10.76 -13.39
CA ARG A 172 -14.07 9.60 -12.84
C ARG A 172 -13.67 8.57 -13.90
N LYS A 173 -14.48 8.40 -14.95
CA LYS A 173 -14.20 7.43 -16.02
C LYS A 173 -13.17 7.99 -17.03
N ILE A 174 -13.11 9.30 -17.25
CA ILE A 174 -12.12 9.96 -18.11
C ILE A 174 -10.68 9.91 -17.52
N VAL A 175 -10.52 10.03 -16.18
CA VAL A 175 -9.18 9.91 -15.54
C VAL A 175 -8.62 8.49 -15.63
N ASN A 176 -9.49 7.46 -15.62
CA ASN A 176 -9.06 6.08 -15.79
C ASN A 176 -8.58 5.80 -17.22
N LEU A 177 -9.19 6.43 -18.23
CA LEU A 177 -8.76 6.29 -19.63
C LEU A 177 -7.40 6.99 -19.89
N THR A 178 -7.20 8.19 -19.35
CA THR A 178 -5.91 8.92 -19.45
C THR A 178 -4.77 8.28 -18.68
N SER A 179 -5.05 7.58 -17.56
CA SER A 179 -4.05 6.76 -16.84
C SER A 179 -3.61 5.51 -17.61
N TYR A 180 -4.43 5.03 -18.55
CA TYR A 180 -4.11 3.90 -19.44
C TYR A 180 -3.22 4.31 -20.61
N ILE A 181 -3.23 5.60 -20.94
CA ILE A 181 -2.51 6.18 -22.08
C ILE A 181 -1.09 6.60 -21.67
N PHE A 182 -0.92 7.24 -20.51
CA PHE A 182 0.36 7.79 -20.03
C PHE A 182 0.81 7.19 -18.69
N GLY A 183 0.95 5.87 -18.68
CA GLY A 183 1.18 5.08 -17.47
C GLY A 183 2.55 4.43 -17.40
N CYS A 184 3.17 4.47 -16.21
CA CYS A 184 4.28 3.62 -15.83
C CYS A 184 3.71 2.30 -15.30
N ARG A 185 4.23 1.16 -15.79
CA ARG A 185 3.90 -0.16 -15.26
C ARG A 185 4.88 -0.50 -14.14
N ILE A 186 4.36 -0.75 -12.95
CA ILE A 186 5.13 -1.17 -11.78
C ILE A 186 4.75 -2.59 -11.35
N LYS A 187 5.72 -3.33 -10.81
CA LYS A 187 5.49 -4.58 -10.09
C LYS A 187 5.40 -4.27 -8.60
N LEU A 188 4.29 -4.65 -7.96
CA LEU A 188 4.08 -4.49 -6.52
C LEU A 188 4.75 -5.64 -5.72
N PRO A 189 4.98 -5.49 -4.40
CA PRO A 189 5.50 -6.55 -3.55
C PRO A 189 4.68 -7.85 -3.54
N SER A 190 3.40 -7.80 -3.97
CA SER A 190 2.56 -8.99 -4.13
C SER A 190 2.82 -9.76 -5.43
N GLY A 191 3.74 -9.29 -6.27
CA GLY A 191 3.96 -9.75 -7.64
C GLY A 191 2.95 -9.20 -8.66
N ALA A 192 1.87 -8.53 -8.21
CA ALA A 192 0.87 -7.96 -9.11
C ALA A 192 1.46 -6.79 -9.91
N LYS A 193 1.20 -6.79 -11.23
CA LYS A 193 1.55 -5.67 -12.10
C LYS A 193 0.44 -4.64 -12.05
N LYS A 194 0.80 -3.37 -11.91
CA LYS A 194 -0.14 -2.25 -11.87
C LYS A 194 0.35 -1.11 -12.75
N ILE A 195 -0.58 -0.47 -13.44
CA ILE A 195 -0.32 0.74 -14.22
C ILE A 195 -0.65 1.94 -13.32
N VAL A 196 0.27 2.89 -13.25
CA VAL A 196 0.19 4.09 -12.42
C VAL A 196 0.57 5.30 -13.29
N PRO A 197 -0.05 6.47 -13.13
CA PRO A 197 0.33 7.66 -13.90
C PRO A 197 1.84 7.96 -13.80
N SER A 198 2.48 8.27 -14.91
CA SER A 198 3.94 8.51 -14.98
C SER A 198 4.42 9.70 -14.13
N GLY A 199 3.51 10.63 -13.80
CA GLY A 199 3.75 11.75 -12.88
C GLY A 199 3.73 11.39 -11.39
N CYS A 200 3.35 10.17 -11.02
CA CYS A 200 3.34 9.72 -9.62
C CYS A 200 4.75 9.69 -9.05
N ARG A 201 4.89 10.03 -7.77
CA ARG A 201 6.19 10.02 -7.09
C ARG A 201 6.54 8.65 -6.53
N ALA A 202 7.82 8.36 -6.49
CA ALA A 202 8.39 7.21 -5.83
C ALA A 202 9.72 7.57 -5.19
N MET A 203 10.05 6.91 -4.08
CA MET A 203 11.37 7.01 -3.46
C MET A 203 12.26 5.91 -4.04
N ILE A 204 13.52 6.22 -4.34
CA ILE A 204 14.48 5.24 -4.85
C ILE A 204 14.98 4.36 -3.70
N GLY A 205 14.98 3.05 -3.91
CA GLY A 205 15.44 2.04 -2.97
C GLY A 205 14.34 1.18 -2.37
N GLN A 206 14.74 0.22 -1.54
CA GLN A 206 13.86 -0.66 -0.76
C GLN A 206 13.54 -0.02 0.60
N VAL A 207 12.37 -0.33 1.18
CA VAL A 207 12.04 0.11 2.55
C VAL A 207 12.95 -0.56 3.58
N ALA A 208 13.55 0.24 4.46
CA ALA A 208 14.43 -0.26 5.51
C ALA A 208 13.75 -1.22 6.51
N GLY A 209 14.57 -2.04 7.18
CA GLY A 209 14.13 -2.98 8.22
C GLY A 209 13.63 -4.32 7.69
N GLY A 210 14.05 -4.72 6.48
CA GLY A 210 13.78 -6.04 5.90
C GLY A 210 14.27 -7.20 6.76
N GLY A 211 13.85 -8.42 6.42
CA GLY A 211 14.29 -9.65 7.11
C GLY A 211 13.70 -9.89 8.51
N ARG A 212 12.96 -8.92 9.08
CA ARG A 212 12.31 -9.07 10.40
C ARG A 212 11.36 -10.28 10.48
N THR A 213 10.74 -10.66 9.36
CA THR A 213 9.79 -11.77 9.27
C THR A 213 10.45 -13.14 9.32
N GLU A 214 11.71 -13.24 8.92
CA GLU A 214 12.45 -14.51 8.87
C GLU A 214 12.70 -15.09 10.27
N LYS A 215 12.85 -14.21 11.27
CA LYS A 215 13.05 -14.64 12.66
C LYS A 215 11.74 -15.18 13.26
N PRO A 216 11.70 -16.45 13.72
CA PRO A 216 10.52 -16.99 14.38
C PRO A 216 10.26 -16.29 15.73
N MET A 217 8.99 -16.12 16.10
CA MET A 217 8.60 -15.38 17.30
C MET A 217 8.88 -16.13 18.62
N LEU A 218 8.89 -17.47 18.57
CA LEU A 218 9.10 -18.42 19.66
C LEU A 218 8.10 -18.28 20.84
N LYS A 219 8.15 -17.17 21.59
CA LYS A 219 7.35 -16.94 22.80
C LYS A 219 6.03 -16.21 22.51
N ALA A 220 4.96 -16.61 23.21
CA ALA A 220 3.67 -15.92 23.16
C ALA A 220 3.75 -14.47 23.68
N GLY A 221 4.58 -14.21 24.70
CA GLY A 221 4.82 -12.85 25.22
C GLY A 221 5.37 -11.88 24.18
N ASN A 222 6.24 -12.36 23.27
CA ASN A 222 6.75 -11.55 22.16
C ASN A 222 5.60 -11.15 21.21
N ALA A 223 4.66 -12.06 20.94
CA ALA A 223 3.48 -11.76 20.14
C ALA A 223 2.54 -10.78 20.86
N TYR A 224 2.35 -10.93 22.17
CA TYR A 224 1.58 -10.00 22.99
C TYR A 224 2.12 -8.56 22.83
N HIS A 225 3.42 -8.32 23.06
CA HIS A 225 4.01 -6.98 22.93
C HIS A 225 3.95 -6.45 21.48
N LYS A 226 4.09 -7.31 20.47
CA LYS A 226 3.94 -6.95 19.05
C LYS A 226 2.53 -6.44 18.71
N PHE A 227 1.49 -7.06 19.27
CA PHE A 227 0.10 -6.67 19.02
C PHE A 227 -0.39 -5.57 19.97
N ARG A 228 0.22 -5.41 21.15
CA ARG A 228 -0.07 -4.33 22.11
C ARG A 228 0.07 -2.93 21.50
N VAL A 229 1.08 -2.73 20.65
CA VAL A 229 1.33 -1.45 19.94
C VAL A 229 0.54 -1.30 18.63
N LYS A 230 -0.29 -2.29 18.29
CA LYS A 230 -1.20 -2.28 17.13
C LYS A 230 -2.63 -2.36 17.65
N ARG A 231 -3.64 -2.60 16.82
CA ARG A 231 -5.00 -2.86 17.34
C ARG A 231 -5.07 -4.18 18.11
N ASN A 232 -6.02 -4.27 19.03
CA ASN A 232 -6.34 -5.52 19.73
C ASN A 232 -6.75 -6.61 18.72
N SER A 233 -5.86 -7.58 18.49
CA SER A 233 -6.07 -8.65 17.51
C SER A 233 -5.41 -9.97 17.89
N TRP A 234 -4.92 -10.04 19.13
CA TRP A 234 -4.26 -11.18 19.74
C TRP A 234 -4.68 -11.24 21.22
N PRO A 235 -4.99 -12.42 21.79
CA PRO A 235 -4.97 -13.75 21.19
C PRO A 235 -6.14 -14.01 20.21
N LYS A 236 -6.02 -15.05 19.37
CA LYS A 236 -7.06 -15.45 18.41
C LYS A 236 -7.67 -16.80 18.79
N VAL A 237 -8.80 -16.78 19.49
CA VAL A 237 -9.63 -17.98 19.71
C VAL A 237 -10.15 -18.53 18.38
N ARG A 238 -10.06 -19.84 18.19
CA ARG A 238 -10.57 -20.59 17.02
C ARG A 238 -12.10 -20.63 17.08
N GLY A 239 -12.78 -20.51 15.93
CA GLY A 239 -14.25 -20.52 15.88
C GLY A 239 -14.88 -21.83 16.38
N VAL A 240 -14.21 -22.96 16.17
CA VAL A 240 -14.66 -24.29 16.63
C VAL A 240 -14.58 -24.48 18.14
N ALA A 241 -13.79 -23.65 18.84
CA ALA A 241 -13.68 -23.67 20.29
C ALA A 241 -14.76 -22.81 20.97
N MET A 242 -15.65 -22.18 20.19
CA MET A 242 -16.72 -21.32 20.69
C MET A 242 -18.05 -22.06 20.67
N ASN A 243 -19.04 -21.54 21.40
CA ASN A 243 -20.41 -22.03 21.37
C ASN A 243 -21.10 -21.66 20.04
N PRO A 244 -22.16 -22.40 19.62
CA PRO A 244 -22.89 -22.10 18.37
C PRO A 244 -23.42 -20.66 18.30
N VAL A 245 -23.74 -20.09 19.47
CA VAL A 245 -24.25 -18.72 19.59
C VAL A 245 -23.21 -17.67 19.19
N GLU A 246 -21.91 -17.96 19.33
CA GLU A 246 -20.83 -16.97 19.15
C GLU A 246 -20.13 -17.04 17.79
N HIS A 247 -20.20 -18.20 17.13
CA HIS A 247 -19.52 -18.43 15.86
C HIS A 247 -20.20 -19.55 15.05
N PRO A 248 -20.35 -19.42 13.72
CA PRO A 248 -21.00 -20.45 12.89
C PRO A 248 -20.33 -21.83 12.95
N HIS A 249 -19.00 -21.87 13.13
CA HIS A 249 -18.25 -23.12 13.30
C HIS A 249 -18.28 -23.69 14.72
N GLY A 250 -18.95 -23.03 15.67
CA GLY A 250 -18.92 -23.38 17.08
C GLY A 250 -19.98 -24.41 17.48
N GLY A 251 -19.73 -25.14 18.56
CA GLY A 251 -20.66 -26.11 19.15
C GLY A 251 -20.40 -27.57 18.80
N GLY A 252 -21.42 -28.39 19.06
CA GLY A 252 -21.35 -29.85 18.96
C GLY A 252 -20.61 -30.50 20.14
N ASN A 253 -20.71 -31.83 20.22
CA ASN A 253 -19.99 -32.63 21.22
C ASN A 253 -18.52 -32.86 20.83
N HIS A 254 -18.21 -32.80 19.54
CA HIS A 254 -16.86 -32.92 19.00
C HIS A 254 -16.46 -31.62 18.30
N GLN A 255 -15.18 -31.21 18.43
CA GLN A 255 -14.68 -30.00 17.76
C GLN A 255 -14.50 -30.21 16.26
N HIS A 256 -15.52 -29.89 15.47
CA HIS A 256 -15.50 -29.91 14.01
C HIS A 256 -16.39 -28.78 13.46
N ILE A 257 -16.24 -28.43 12.18
CA ILE A 257 -17.01 -27.32 11.58
C ILE A 257 -18.45 -27.75 11.26
N GLY A 258 -18.69 -29.03 10.98
CA GLY A 258 -20.02 -29.57 10.65
C GLY A 258 -20.54 -29.23 9.24
N HIS A 259 -19.99 -28.20 8.59
CA HIS A 259 -20.35 -27.79 7.23
C HIS A 259 -19.10 -27.37 6.42
N ALA A 260 -19.27 -27.16 5.11
CA ALA A 260 -18.20 -26.65 4.26
C ALA A 260 -17.71 -25.28 4.75
N SER A 261 -16.38 -25.12 4.89
CA SER A 261 -15.76 -23.88 5.38
C SER A 261 -15.53 -22.84 4.27
N THR A 262 -15.85 -23.17 3.01
CA THR A 262 -15.82 -22.25 1.88
C THR A 262 -17.14 -21.47 1.80
N VAL A 263 -17.07 -20.15 1.87
CA VAL A 263 -18.26 -19.29 1.91
C VAL A 263 -18.30 -18.36 0.71
N ARG A 264 -19.49 -18.11 0.17
CA ARG A 264 -19.68 -17.22 -0.99
C ARG A 264 -19.33 -15.76 -0.66
N ARG A 265 -19.02 -14.97 -1.69
CA ARG A 265 -18.59 -13.56 -1.55
C ARG A 265 -19.70 -12.65 -1.04
N ASP A 266 -20.94 -12.94 -1.42
CA ASP A 266 -22.20 -12.26 -1.12
C ASP A 266 -22.81 -12.67 0.23
N ALA A 267 -22.26 -13.67 0.92
CA ALA A 267 -22.75 -14.10 2.22
C ALA A 267 -22.91 -12.92 3.20
N PRO A 268 -23.97 -12.90 4.03
CA PRO A 268 -24.22 -11.79 4.95
C PRO A 268 -23.14 -11.69 6.04
N PRO A 269 -22.96 -10.48 6.63
CA PRO A 269 -22.14 -10.31 7.81
C PRO A 269 -22.63 -11.25 8.92
N GLY A 270 -21.75 -12.11 9.44
CA GLY A 270 -22.10 -13.15 10.42
C GLY A 270 -21.96 -14.56 9.85
N GLN A 271 -22.39 -14.79 8.60
CA GLN A 271 -22.17 -16.05 7.88
C GLN A 271 -20.83 -16.08 7.14
N LYS A 272 -20.27 -14.91 6.80
CA LYS A 272 -18.98 -14.75 6.10
C LYS A 272 -17.77 -15.08 6.97
N VAL A 273 -17.60 -16.36 7.32
CA VAL A 273 -16.50 -16.93 8.11
C VAL A 273 -15.82 -18.08 7.36
N GLY A 274 -14.61 -18.46 7.75
CA GLY A 274 -13.84 -19.51 7.05
C GLY A 274 -13.07 -18.99 5.83
N LEU A 275 -13.07 -19.76 4.75
CA LEU A 275 -12.38 -19.48 3.49
C LEU A 275 -13.32 -18.72 2.53
N ILE A 276 -13.28 -17.39 2.60
CA ILE A 276 -14.19 -16.51 1.87
C ILE A 276 -13.83 -16.48 0.37
N ALA A 277 -14.78 -16.84 -0.48
CA ALA A 277 -14.66 -16.85 -1.94
C ALA A 277 -13.38 -17.56 -2.43
N ALA A 278 -12.99 -18.64 -1.74
CA ALA A 278 -11.81 -19.40 -2.09
C ALA A 278 -11.99 -20.11 -3.43
N ARG A 279 -11.14 -19.76 -4.40
CA ARG A 279 -11.10 -20.41 -5.73
C ARG A 279 -10.45 -21.79 -5.67
N ARG A 280 -9.59 -22.01 -4.67
CA ARG A 280 -8.86 -23.25 -4.43
C ARG A 280 -8.67 -23.42 -2.92
N THR A 281 -8.69 -24.66 -2.45
CA THR A 281 -8.38 -25.06 -1.07
C THR A 281 -7.22 -26.06 -1.04
N GLY A 282 -6.73 -26.37 0.17
CA GLY A 282 -5.59 -27.28 0.36
C GLY A 282 -4.22 -26.60 0.24
N ARG A 283 -3.16 -27.39 0.48
CA ARG A 283 -1.76 -26.91 0.40
C ARG A 283 -1.37 -26.69 -1.06
N LEU A 284 -0.84 -25.51 -1.39
CA LEU A 284 -0.27 -25.25 -2.70
C LEU A 284 0.92 -26.20 -2.93
N ARG A 285 0.94 -26.91 -4.07
CA ARG A 285 1.98 -27.85 -4.49
C ARG A 285 2.36 -27.60 -5.95
N GLY A 286 3.55 -28.04 -6.35
CA GLY A 286 4.06 -27.94 -7.72
C GLY A 286 4.24 -26.50 -8.19
N GLN A 287 3.94 -26.24 -9.47
CA GLN A 287 4.13 -24.93 -10.10
C GLN A 287 3.36 -23.81 -9.38
N ALA A 288 2.18 -24.09 -8.82
CA ALA A 288 1.40 -23.10 -8.07
C ALA A 288 2.11 -22.62 -6.78
N ALA A 289 2.85 -23.51 -6.11
CA ALA A 289 3.69 -23.14 -4.97
C ALA A 289 4.92 -22.35 -5.41
N ALA A 290 5.52 -22.71 -6.55
CA ALA A 290 6.66 -22.00 -7.12
C ALA A 290 6.31 -20.56 -7.55
N THR A 291 5.14 -20.37 -8.17
CA THR A 291 4.65 -19.03 -8.56
C THR A 291 4.32 -18.17 -7.34
N ALA A 292 3.73 -18.75 -6.29
CA ALA A 292 3.49 -18.04 -5.03
C ALA A 292 4.80 -17.66 -4.32
N ALA A 293 5.77 -18.57 -4.25
CA ALA A 293 7.08 -18.30 -3.64
C ALA A 293 7.88 -17.24 -4.42
N LYS A 294 7.73 -17.18 -5.76
CA LYS A 294 8.29 -16.10 -6.59
C LYS A 294 7.61 -14.75 -6.36
N ALA A 295 6.36 -14.72 -5.87
CA ALA A 295 5.67 -13.49 -5.50
C ALA A 295 6.10 -12.97 -4.11
N ASP A 296 6.50 -13.86 -3.20
CA ASP A 296 6.96 -13.49 -1.85
C ASP A 296 8.44 -13.07 -1.78
N LYS A 297 9.27 -13.46 -2.78
CA LYS A 297 10.72 -13.19 -2.82
C LYS A 297 11.14 -12.05 -3.78
N ALA A 298 10.22 -11.45 -4.52
CA ALA A 298 10.54 -10.59 -5.67
C ALA A 298 9.73 -9.31 -5.73
#